data_AF-A0A8T2PI97-F1
#
_entry.id   AF-A0A8T2PI97-F1
#
_cell.length_a   1.000
_cell.length_b   1.000
_cell.length_c   1.000
_cell.angle_alpha   90.00
_cell.angle_beta   90.00
_cell.angle_gamma   90.00
#
_symmetry.space_group_name_H-M   'P 1'
#
loop_
_entity.id
_entity.type
_entity.pdbx_description
1 polymer ?
#
loop_
_entity_poly.entity_id
_entity_poly.type
_entity_poly.pdbx_seq_one_letter_code
_entity_poly.pdbx_strand_id
1 'polypeptide(L)'
;MMTSEDSRDRLFAIKVIWQLAFNGTLREKLKENETLMDMLDSLSKDSSKAVSNAAQGAQWVIRKQAEEKSKAKAASQSVKQTSGHVMISYQWDNQKTMLEVNKNLQNAGIKVWMDVEQMAGSTLQAMAEAVEKANIVIICVSPKYKDSPNCRTEAEYTFQLRKEMIPLMMEQNYKADGWLGALLGTKLWIDFSENCNFEESISQLIKEIKGRMPVENDVISAVSRNDPQTGGSNTGPALITWTKEDVRSWLKENGLDFCINVFSEYDGSLVYQLQRLRKEAPDFFYNSLRRDLGFSTLAEILQFSKALEKTD
;
A
#
# COMPACT_ATOMS: atom_id res chain seq x y z
N MET A 1 -30.81 16.82 -5.33
CA MET A 1 -30.25 15.47 -5.12
C MET A 1 -29.89 15.22 -3.67
N MET A 2 -28.92 15.91 -3.04
CA MET A 2 -28.64 15.71 -1.59
C MET A 2 -29.85 15.99 -0.68
N THR A 3 -30.74 16.90 -1.08
CA THR A 3 -32.01 17.22 -0.43
C THR A 3 -33.20 16.39 -0.94
N SER A 4 -32.97 15.35 -1.74
CA SER A 4 -34.04 14.47 -2.25
C SER A 4 -34.61 13.61 -1.13
N GLU A 5 -35.91 13.33 -1.16
CA GLU A 5 -36.56 12.40 -0.24
C GLU A 5 -36.09 10.95 -0.47
N ASP A 6 -35.72 10.58 -1.71
CA ASP A 6 -35.15 9.26 -1.99
C ASP A 6 -33.71 9.16 -1.46
N SER A 7 -33.52 8.23 -0.52
CA SER A 7 -32.20 7.88 0.04
C SER A 7 -31.16 7.50 -1.03
N ARG A 8 -31.57 6.98 -2.18
CA ARG A 8 -30.66 6.60 -3.29
C ARG A 8 -30.08 7.83 -3.98
N ASP A 9 -30.90 8.85 -4.25
CA ASP A 9 -30.43 10.13 -4.82
C ASP A 9 -29.41 10.82 -3.90
N ARG A 10 -29.69 10.80 -2.58
CA ARG A 10 -28.77 11.31 -1.56
C ARG A 10 -27.46 10.53 -1.60
N LEU A 11 -27.53 9.20 -1.57
CA LEU A 11 -26.36 8.30 -1.62
C LEU A 11 -25.51 8.53 -2.89
N PHE A 12 -26.12 8.64 -4.07
CA PHE A 12 -25.38 8.90 -5.31
C PHE A 12 -24.71 10.27 -5.29
N ALA A 13 -25.41 11.32 -4.85
CA ALA A 13 -24.83 12.65 -4.75
C ALA A 13 -23.62 12.69 -3.80
N ILE A 14 -23.73 12.06 -2.63
CA ILE A 14 -22.64 11.95 -1.66
C ILE A 14 -21.46 11.16 -2.24
N LYS A 15 -21.70 10.04 -2.92
CA LYS A 15 -20.64 9.24 -3.57
C LYS A 15 -19.86 10.05 -4.62
N VAL A 16 -20.54 10.90 -5.40
CA VAL A 16 -19.87 11.82 -6.33
C VAL A 16 -19.00 12.83 -5.57
N ILE A 17 -19.51 13.44 -4.51
CA ILE A 17 -18.75 14.40 -3.67
C ILE A 17 -17.51 13.72 -3.05
N TRP A 18 -17.66 12.50 -2.53
CA TRP A 18 -16.56 11.69 -1.98
C TRP A 18 -15.49 11.45 -3.06
N GLN A 19 -15.89 11.04 -4.27
CA GLN A 19 -14.94 10.78 -5.35
C GLN A 19 -14.21 12.06 -5.81
N LEU A 20 -14.90 13.21 -5.83
CA LEU A 20 -14.29 14.51 -6.15
C LEU A 20 -13.32 15.00 -5.05
N ALA A 21 -13.58 14.68 -3.78
CA ALA A 21 -12.74 15.08 -2.64
C ALA A 21 -11.32 14.47 -2.64
N PHE A 22 -11.08 13.44 -3.45
CA PHE A 22 -9.72 12.92 -3.68
C PHE A 22 -8.85 13.83 -4.55
N ASN A 23 -9.43 14.76 -5.34
CA ASN A 23 -8.68 15.78 -6.04
C ASN A 23 -8.38 16.94 -5.06
N GLY A 24 -7.10 17.22 -4.81
CA GLY A 24 -6.69 18.23 -3.83
C GLY A 24 -7.28 19.63 -4.07
N THR A 25 -7.35 20.08 -5.33
CA THR A 25 -7.89 21.40 -5.69
C THR A 25 -9.40 21.48 -5.51
N LEU A 26 -10.13 20.40 -5.84
CA LEU A 26 -11.57 20.34 -5.57
C LEU A 26 -11.85 20.21 -4.07
N ARG A 27 -11.02 19.45 -3.34
CA ARG A 27 -11.17 19.27 -1.89
C ARG A 27 -11.18 20.58 -1.11
N GLU A 28 -10.25 21.49 -1.38
CA GLU A 28 -10.26 22.78 -0.67
C GLU A 28 -11.52 23.59 -1.01
N LYS A 29 -12.00 23.58 -2.26
CA LYS A 29 -13.27 24.22 -2.65
C LYS A 29 -14.51 23.57 -2.00
N LEU A 30 -14.51 22.25 -1.81
CA LEU A 30 -15.58 21.53 -1.10
C LEU A 30 -15.56 21.87 0.40
N LYS A 31 -14.37 22.06 0.97
CA LYS A 31 -14.14 22.42 2.39
C LYS A 31 -14.50 23.88 2.69
N GLU A 32 -14.30 24.79 1.75
CA GLU A 32 -14.72 26.20 1.82
C GLU A 32 -16.25 26.39 1.71
N ASN A 33 -16.98 25.40 1.21
CA ASN A 33 -18.43 25.48 1.05
C ASN A 33 -19.16 25.06 2.33
N GLU A 34 -19.43 26.02 3.21
CA GLU A 34 -20.13 25.81 4.49
C GLU A 34 -21.47 25.07 4.30
N THR A 35 -22.29 25.47 3.34
CA THR A 35 -23.60 24.85 3.07
C THR A 35 -23.47 23.37 2.68
N LEU A 36 -22.44 23.01 1.91
CA LEU A 36 -22.12 21.62 1.60
C LEU A 36 -21.70 20.84 2.86
N MET A 37 -20.85 21.44 3.69
CA MET A 37 -20.35 20.79 4.90
C MET A 37 -21.45 20.57 5.95
N ASP A 38 -22.40 21.50 6.07
CA ASP A 38 -23.60 21.37 6.91
C ASP A 38 -24.57 20.31 6.37
N MET A 39 -24.78 20.26 5.04
CA MET A 39 -25.54 19.18 4.41
C MET A 39 -24.88 17.82 4.67
N LEU A 40 -23.56 17.70 4.54
CA LEU A 40 -22.85 16.46 4.88
C LEU A 40 -22.96 16.11 6.37
N ASP A 41 -22.96 17.09 7.28
CA ASP A 41 -23.12 16.84 8.72
C ASP A 41 -24.53 16.35 9.08
N SER A 42 -25.58 16.94 8.51
CA SER A 42 -26.94 16.41 8.66
C SER A 42 -27.09 14.99 8.06
N LEU A 43 -26.53 14.75 6.87
CA LEU A 43 -26.58 13.45 6.21
C LEU A 43 -25.73 12.38 6.90
N SER A 44 -24.67 12.76 7.64
CA SER A 44 -23.90 11.85 8.50
C SER A 44 -24.73 11.20 9.61
N LYS A 45 -25.90 11.78 9.91
CA LYS A 45 -26.87 11.36 10.94
C LYS A 45 -28.19 10.86 10.31
N ASP A 46 -28.23 10.64 8.99
CA ASP A 46 -29.39 10.09 8.27
C ASP A 46 -29.76 8.68 8.80
N SER A 47 -31.04 8.34 8.81
CA SER A 47 -31.53 7.03 9.26
C SER A 47 -31.09 5.89 8.36
N SER A 48 -30.77 6.17 7.09
CA SER A 48 -30.14 5.23 6.17
C SER A 48 -28.64 5.11 6.45
N LYS A 49 -28.23 3.95 6.99
CA LYS A 49 -26.81 3.62 7.24
C LYS A 49 -25.93 3.86 6.01
N ALA A 50 -26.41 3.54 4.81
CA ALA A 50 -25.65 3.73 3.57
C ALA A 50 -25.39 5.22 3.28
N VAL A 51 -26.38 6.10 3.53
CA VAL A 51 -26.25 7.56 3.36
C VAL A 51 -25.33 8.13 4.44
N SER A 52 -25.57 7.75 5.70
CA SER A 52 -24.76 8.15 6.86
C SER A 52 -23.28 7.79 6.68
N ASN A 53 -22.96 6.53 6.36
CA ASN A 53 -21.59 6.06 6.20
C ASN A 53 -20.89 6.71 5.00
N ALA A 54 -21.62 6.93 3.89
CA ALA A 54 -21.08 7.66 2.73
C ALA A 54 -20.77 9.13 3.06
N ALA A 55 -21.62 9.80 3.84
CA ALA A 55 -21.41 11.18 4.25
C ALA A 55 -20.20 11.31 5.19
N GLN A 56 -20.05 10.39 6.14
CA GLN A 56 -18.86 10.30 7.01
C GLN A 56 -17.59 10.07 6.19
N GLY A 57 -17.61 9.14 5.23
CA GLY A 57 -16.49 8.89 4.30
C GLY A 57 -16.07 10.12 3.51
N ALA A 58 -17.05 10.83 2.91
CA ALA A 58 -16.81 12.09 2.22
C ALA A 58 -16.20 13.15 3.15
N GLN A 59 -16.75 13.33 4.36
CA GLN A 59 -16.23 14.28 5.34
C GLN A 59 -14.79 13.95 5.76
N TRP A 60 -14.42 12.68 5.94
CA TRP A 60 -13.05 12.28 6.28
C TRP A 60 -12.05 12.68 5.18
N VAL A 61 -12.36 12.35 3.92
CA VAL A 61 -11.49 12.72 2.79
C VAL A 61 -11.39 14.24 2.65
N ILE A 62 -12.47 15.00 2.90
CA ILE A 62 -12.46 16.47 2.84
C ILE A 62 -11.64 17.08 4.00
N ARG A 63 -11.78 16.55 5.22
CA ARG A 63 -11.14 17.09 6.45
C ARG A 63 -9.69 16.62 6.67
N LYS A 64 -9.13 15.80 5.77
CA LYS A 64 -7.82 15.11 5.84
C LYS A 64 -6.64 15.91 6.41
N GLN A 65 -6.59 17.24 6.20
CA GLN A 65 -5.55 18.12 6.75
C GLN A 65 -5.51 18.26 8.30
N ALA A 66 -6.59 17.91 9.01
CA ALA A 66 -6.65 18.10 10.48
C ALA A 66 -5.74 17.12 11.26
N GLU A 67 -5.54 15.92 10.73
CA GLU A 67 -4.74 14.88 11.40
C GLU A 67 -3.25 14.93 11.03
N GLU A 68 -2.91 15.39 9.82
CA GLU A 68 -1.53 15.45 9.32
C GLU A 68 -0.62 16.33 10.20
N LYS A 69 -1.16 17.42 10.78
CA LYS A 69 -0.43 18.31 11.71
C LYS A 69 -0.41 17.83 13.16
N SER A 70 -1.33 16.96 13.57
CA SER A 70 -1.49 16.54 14.97
C SER A 70 -0.84 15.17 15.24
N LYS A 71 -0.98 14.20 14.34
CA LYS A 71 -0.34 12.87 14.47
C LYS A 71 1.19 12.93 14.28
N ALA A 72 1.72 13.88 13.50
CA ALA A 72 3.16 14.09 13.36
C ALA A 72 3.89 14.46 14.67
N LYS A 73 3.16 14.87 15.72
CA LYS A 73 3.70 15.21 17.04
C LYS A 73 3.40 14.15 18.13
N ALA A 74 2.68 13.09 17.78
CA ALA A 74 2.18 12.06 18.72
C ALA A 74 2.83 10.68 18.53
N ALA A 75 3.84 10.56 17.67
CA ALA A 75 4.59 9.31 17.41
C ALA A 75 5.56 8.95 18.56
N SER A 76 5.08 8.93 19.80
CA SER A 76 5.84 8.50 20.98
C SER A 76 4.95 8.02 22.13
N GLN A 77 3.94 7.19 21.85
CA GLN A 77 3.27 6.38 22.87
C GLN A 77 3.20 4.92 22.44
N SER A 78 3.64 4.06 23.35
CA SER A 78 3.76 2.61 23.16
C SER A 78 2.40 1.96 22.93
N VAL A 79 2.16 1.51 21.70
CA VAL A 79 1.03 0.63 21.39
C VAL A 79 1.26 -0.70 22.11
N LYS A 80 0.41 -1.02 23.09
CA LYS A 80 0.38 -2.38 23.68
C LYS A 80 0.10 -3.38 22.56
N GLN A 81 0.93 -4.40 22.49
CA GLN A 81 0.93 -5.40 21.42
C GLN A 81 -0.32 -6.30 21.49
N THR A 82 -1.43 -5.81 20.94
CA THR A 82 -2.62 -6.63 20.68
C THR A 82 -2.37 -7.50 19.45
N SER A 83 -2.81 -8.75 19.46
CA SER A 83 -2.77 -9.62 18.29
C SER A 83 -3.58 -9.01 17.13
N GLY A 84 -2.85 -8.44 16.18
CA GLY A 84 -3.41 -7.80 15.00
C GLY A 84 -3.99 -8.83 14.04
N HIS A 85 -4.40 -8.35 12.87
CA HIS A 85 -5.12 -9.16 11.90
C HIS A 85 -4.68 -8.84 10.47
N VAL A 86 -5.09 -9.66 9.51
CA VAL A 86 -5.01 -9.37 8.09
C VAL A 86 -6.35 -8.77 7.64
N MET A 87 -6.34 -7.53 7.15
CA MET A 87 -7.53 -6.90 6.58
C MET A 87 -7.61 -7.25 5.09
N ILE A 88 -8.79 -7.68 4.60
CA ILE A 88 -9.06 -7.83 3.16
C ILE A 88 -9.83 -6.60 2.68
N SER A 89 -9.14 -5.68 2.00
CA SER A 89 -9.76 -4.57 1.27
C SER A 89 -10.05 -5.02 -0.15
N TYR A 90 -11.33 -5.15 -0.49
CA TYR A 90 -11.76 -5.69 -1.79
C TYR A 90 -13.04 -5.01 -2.29
N GLN A 91 -13.32 -5.12 -3.60
CA GLN A 91 -14.59 -4.65 -4.17
C GLN A 91 -15.62 -5.78 -4.20
N TRP A 92 -16.87 -5.46 -3.83
CA TRP A 92 -17.90 -6.42 -3.50
C TRP A 92 -18.22 -7.49 -4.57
N ASP A 93 -18.02 -7.20 -5.86
CA ASP A 93 -18.24 -8.18 -6.94
C ASP A 93 -17.24 -9.35 -6.85
N ASN A 94 -16.08 -9.14 -6.23
CA ASN A 94 -15.11 -10.20 -5.93
C ASN A 94 -15.42 -10.96 -4.61
N GLN A 95 -16.56 -10.72 -3.95
CA GLN A 95 -16.89 -11.29 -2.63
C GLN A 95 -16.82 -12.83 -2.61
N LYS A 96 -17.26 -13.51 -3.68
CA LYS A 96 -17.24 -14.98 -3.74
C LYS A 96 -15.82 -15.53 -3.57
N THR A 97 -14.87 -15.05 -4.36
CA THR A 97 -13.46 -15.43 -4.29
C THR A 97 -12.86 -15.05 -2.93
N MET A 98 -13.25 -13.89 -2.38
CA MET A 98 -12.66 -13.39 -1.14
C MET A 98 -13.17 -14.08 0.12
N LEU A 99 -14.40 -14.60 0.11
CA LEU A 99 -14.90 -15.52 1.15
C LEU A 99 -14.09 -16.83 1.16
N GLU A 100 -13.71 -17.34 -0.01
CA GLU A 100 -12.91 -18.56 -0.13
C GLU A 100 -11.45 -18.35 0.33
N VAL A 101 -10.83 -17.24 -0.04
CA VAL A 101 -9.53 -16.82 0.51
C VAL A 101 -9.60 -16.65 2.02
N ASN A 102 -10.60 -15.92 2.53
CA ASN A 102 -10.80 -15.70 3.97
C ASN A 102 -10.90 -17.04 4.74
N LYS A 103 -11.71 -17.99 4.23
CA LYS A 103 -11.81 -19.34 4.81
C LYS A 103 -10.46 -20.07 4.84
N ASN A 104 -9.67 -20.00 3.77
CA ASN A 104 -8.36 -20.65 3.72
C ASN A 104 -7.33 -19.98 4.66
N LEU A 105 -7.34 -18.65 4.76
CA LEU A 105 -6.52 -17.93 5.73
C LEU A 105 -6.88 -18.29 7.18
N GLN A 106 -8.17 -18.35 7.51
CA GLN A 106 -8.63 -18.78 8.84
C GLN A 106 -8.23 -20.22 9.15
N ASN A 107 -8.39 -21.16 8.19
CA ASN A 107 -7.92 -22.54 8.32
C ASN A 107 -6.40 -22.62 8.54
N ALA A 108 -5.62 -21.69 7.98
CA ALA A 108 -4.18 -21.58 8.18
C ALA A 108 -3.77 -20.92 9.52
N GLY A 109 -4.73 -20.61 10.39
CA GLY A 109 -4.53 -19.97 11.70
C GLY A 109 -4.44 -18.45 11.67
N ILE A 110 -4.73 -17.81 10.53
CA ILE A 110 -4.57 -16.36 10.36
C ILE A 110 -5.89 -15.67 10.74
N LYS A 111 -5.81 -14.70 11.67
CA LYS A 111 -6.94 -13.83 12.03
C LYS A 111 -7.20 -12.83 10.91
N VAL A 112 -8.38 -12.90 10.31
CA VAL A 112 -8.78 -12.05 9.16
C VAL A 112 -9.92 -11.11 9.56
N TRP A 113 -9.91 -9.90 9.01
CA TRP A 113 -11.06 -8.99 8.97
C TRP A 113 -11.44 -8.73 7.51
N MET A 114 -12.73 -8.71 7.22
CA MET A 114 -13.29 -8.54 5.88
C MET A 114 -14.72 -7.99 6.02
N ASP A 115 -15.09 -7.00 5.22
CA ASP A 115 -16.48 -6.50 5.19
C ASP A 115 -17.35 -7.47 4.39
N VAL A 116 -18.28 -8.15 5.06
CA VAL A 116 -19.17 -9.16 4.42
C VAL A 116 -20.57 -8.60 4.15
N GLU A 117 -21.00 -7.53 4.83
CA GLU A 117 -22.39 -7.06 4.84
C GLU A 117 -22.59 -5.75 4.06
N GLN A 118 -22.95 -5.89 2.78
CA GLN A 118 -23.21 -4.79 1.85
C GLN A 118 -24.16 -3.69 2.39
N MET A 119 -25.16 -4.06 3.21
CA MET A 119 -26.18 -3.14 3.74
C MET A 119 -25.75 -2.34 4.97
N ALA A 120 -24.67 -2.73 5.64
CA ALA A 120 -24.12 -2.06 6.82
C ALA A 120 -22.75 -1.42 6.54
N GLY A 121 -22.34 -1.37 5.27
CA GLY A 121 -20.99 -1.12 4.76
C GLY A 121 -20.15 -0.26 5.68
N SER A 122 -19.07 -0.85 6.18
CA SER A 122 -18.36 -0.50 7.42
C SER A 122 -18.36 1.00 7.71
N THR A 123 -18.85 1.38 8.91
CA THR A 123 -18.80 2.77 9.36
C THR A 123 -17.38 3.30 9.22
N LEU A 124 -17.22 4.61 8.97
CA LEU A 124 -15.89 5.21 8.81
C LEU A 124 -14.93 4.80 9.94
N GLN A 125 -15.46 4.72 11.16
CA GLN A 125 -14.73 4.27 12.34
C GLN A 125 -14.34 2.78 12.25
N ALA A 126 -15.23 1.87 11.87
CA ALA A 126 -14.90 0.45 11.71
C ALA A 126 -13.84 0.23 10.61
N MET A 127 -13.95 0.96 9.50
CA MET A 127 -12.97 0.97 8.41
C MET A 127 -11.59 1.47 8.88
N ALA A 128 -11.54 2.59 9.60
CA ALA A 128 -10.30 3.13 10.16
C ALA A 128 -9.68 2.19 11.21
N GLU A 129 -10.48 1.65 12.12
CA GLU A 129 -10.04 0.70 13.14
C GLU A 129 -9.51 -0.61 12.54
N ALA A 130 -10.08 -1.09 11.42
CA ALA A 130 -9.56 -2.24 10.70
C ALA A 130 -8.13 -1.98 10.19
N VAL A 131 -7.92 -0.90 9.42
CA VAL A 131 -6.59 -0.53 8.92
C VAL A 131 -5.60 -0.28 10.07
N GLU A 132 -6.01 0.41 11.14
CA GLU A 132 -5.15 0.71 12.30
C GLU A 132 -4.72 -0.55 13.07
N LYS A 133 -5.63 -1.51 13.26
CA LYS A 133 -5.37 -2.76 14.00
C LYS A 133 -4.83 -3.89 13.12
N ALA A 134 -4.76 -3.69 11.80
CA ALA A 134 -4.18 -4.66 10.87
C ALA A 134 -2.65 -4.69 10.98
N ASN A 135 -2.05 -5.87 10.86
CA ASN A 135 -0.62 -6.01 10.58
C ASN A 135 -0.36 -5.85 9.08
N ILE A 136 -1.23 -6.44 8.26
CA ILE A 136 -1.13 -6.51 6.81
C ILE A 136 -2.51 -6.16 6.23
N VAL A 137 -2.54 -5.36 5.18
CA VAL A 137 -3.76 -5.09 4.39
C VAL A 137 -3.60 -5.71 3.01
N ILE A 138 -4.49 -6.62 2.68
CA ILE A 138 -4.62 -7.19 1.34
C ILE A 138 -5.40 -6.19 0.48
N ILE A 139 -4.86 -5.87 -0.71
CA ILE A 139 -5.41 -4.91 -1.66
C ILE A 139 -5.83 -5.66 -2.93
N CYS A 140 -7.13 -5.82 -3.15
CA CYS A 140 -7.66 -6.62 -4.26
C CYS A 140 -7.85 -5.75 -5.51
N VAL A 141 -6.84 -5.77 -6.37
CA VAL A 141 -6.64 -4.91 -7.53
C VAL A 141 -7.61 -5.30 -8.66
N SER A 142 -8.56 -4.41 -8.94
CA SER A 142 -9.46 -4.45 -10.09
C SER A 142 -9.83 -3.02 -10.55
N PRO A 143 -10.41 -2.83 -11.75
CA PRO A 143 -10.98 -1.56 -12.18
C PRO A 143 -12.07 -1.08 -11.20
N LYS A 144 -12.96 -1.98 -10.76
CA LYS A 144 -14.04 -1.62 -9.81
C LYS A 144 -13.49 -1.24 -8.43
N TYR A 145 -12.37 -1.83 -7.99
CA TYR A 145 -11.66 -1.40 -6.79
C TYR A 145 -11.09 0.02 -6.95
N LYS A 146 -10.50 0.34 -8.12
CA LYS A 146 -9.96 1.67 -8.45
C LYS A 146 -11.05 2.77 -8.43
N ASP A 147 -12.27 2.42 -8.80
CA ASP A 147 -13.41 3.35 -8.88
C ASP A 147 -14.22 3.45 -7.57
N SER A 148 -13.98 2.57 -6.60
CA SER A 148 -14.69 2.55 -5.31
C SER A 148 -14.12 3.57 -4.31
N PRO A 149 -14.90 4.58 -3.86
CA PRO A 149 -14.42 5.56 -2.88
C PRO A 149 -14.02 4.94 -1.54
N ASN A 150 -14.74 3.90 -1.09
CA ASN A 150 -14.43 3.13 0.12
C ASN A 150 -13.03 2.48 0.00
N CYS A 151 -12.83 1.67 -1.04
CA CYS A 151 -11.58 0.96 -1.30
C CYS A 151 -10.40 1.93 -1.42
N ARG A 152 -10.59 3.05 -2.13
CA ARG A 152 -9.59 4.11 -2.23
C ARG A 152 -9.26 4.75 -0.87
N THR A 153 -10.27 4.96 -0.03
CA THR A 153 -10.07 5.54 1.32
C THR A 153 -9.25 4.59 2.20
N GLU A 154 -9.59 3.30 2.21
CA GLU A 154 -8.84 2.25 2.91
C GLU A 154 -7.39 2.17 2.42
N ALA A 155 -7.19 2.12 1.11
CA ALA A 155 -5.88 2.01 0.49
C ALA A 155 -5.00 3.24 0.73
N GLU A 156 -5.54 4.45 0.56
CA GLU A 156 -4.82 5.68 0.90
C GLU A 156 -4.49 5.74 2.41
N TYR A 157 -5.38 5.29 3.30
CA TYR A 157 -5.12 5.30 4.75
C TYR A 157 -4.05 4.27 5.16
N THR A 158 -4.12 3.08 4.58
CA THR A 158 -3.11 2.01 4.71
C THR A 158 -1.71 2.53 4.36
N PHE A 159 -1.60 3.27 3.24
CA PHE A 159 -0.35 3.89 2.80
C PHE A 159 0.12 5.02 3.74
N GLN A 160 -0.79 5.88 4.22
CA GLN A 160 -0.45 6.94 5.19
C GLN A 160 0.10 6.36 6.50
N LEU A 161 -0.49 5.27 6.99
CA LEU A 161 -0.03 4.56 8.19
C LEU A 161 1.20 3.66 7.93
N ARG A 162 1.73 3.63 6.70
CA ARG A 162 2.87 2.78 6.27
C ARG A 162 2.68 1.30 6.63
N LYS A 163 1.44 0.81 6.53
CA LYS A 163 1.10 -0.60 6.79
C LYS A 163 1.62 -1.50 5.67
N GLU A 164 1.94 -2.73 6.01
CA GLU A 164 2.28 -3.75 5.03
C GLU A 164 1.11 -4.04 4.09
N MET A 165 1.40 -4.15 2.80
CA MET A 165 0.41 -4.35 1.75
C MET A 165 0.76 -5.55 0.88
N ILE A 166 -0.23 -6.42 0.65
CA ILE A 166 -0.15 -7.55 -0.30
C ILE A 166 -1.20 -7.34 -1.39
N PRO A 167 -0.79 -6.97 -2.62
CA PRO A 167 -1.71 -6.84 -3.74
C PRO A 167 -2.15 -8.22 -4.29
N LEU A 168 -3.44 -8.39 -4.54
CA LEU A 168 -3.99 -9.52 -5.30
C LEU A 168 -4.57 -8.99 -6.61
N MET A 169 -4.18 -9.54 -7.75
CA MET A 169 -4.75 -9.15 -9.04
C MET A 169 -6.03 -9.94 -9.28
N MET A 170 -7.18 -9.27 -9.38
CA MET A 170 -8.49 -9.94 -9.47
C MET A 170 -8.99 -10.12 -10.91
N GLU A 171 -8.36 -9.47 -11.90
CA GLU A 171 -8.81 -9.47 -13.30
C GLU A 171 -7.63 -9.67 -14.27
N GLN A 172 -7.83 -10.47 -15.31
CA GLN A 172 -6.77 -10.74 -16.29
C GLN A 172 -6.47 -9.55 -17.18
N ASN A 173 -5.18 -9.37 -17.50
CA ASN A 173 -4.66 -8.28 -18.32
C ASN A 173 -4.95 -6.86 -17.78
N TYR A 174 -5.49 -6.73 -16.56
CA TYR A 174 -5.63 -5.44 -15.92
C TYR A 174 -4.28 -4.93 -15.45
N LYS A 175 -3.96 -3.68 -15.82
CA LYS A 175 -2.77 -2.97 -15.36
C LYS A 175 -3.23 -1.75 -14.57
N ALA A 176 -3.03 -1.79 -13.26
CA ALA A 176 -3.36 -0.67 -12.38
C ALA A 176 -2.59 0.61 -12.78
N ASP A 177 -3.34 1.70 -12.86
CA ASP A 177 -2.88 3.01 -13.31
C ASP A 177 -3.40 4.12 -12.36
N GLY A 178 -2.99 5.36 -12.62
CA GLY A 178 -3.38 6.52 -11.81
C GLY A 178 -3.03 6.34 -10.33
N TRP A 179 -4.00 6.60 -9.44
CA TRP A 179 -3.80 6.52 -8.00
C TRP A 179 -3.45 5.10 -7.52
N LEU A 180 -4.07 4.06 -8.11
CA LEU A 180 -3.87 2.68 -7.69
C LEU A 180 -2.52 2.14 -8.19
N GLY A 181 -2.15 2.46 -9.43
CA GLY A 181 -0.81 2.15 -9.95
C GLY A 181 0.31 2.79 -9.10
N ALA A 182 0.14 4.06 -8.72
CA ALA A 182 1.10 4.77 -7.86
C ALA A 182 1.20 4.20 -6.44
N LEU A 183 0.08 3.75 -5.86
CA LEU A 183 0.02 3.10 -4.54
C LEU A 183 0.74 1.74 -4.52
N LEU A 184 0.49 0.93 -5.55
CA LEU A 184 1.13 -0.37 -5.70
C LEU A 184 2.63 -0.21 -5.93
N GLY A 185 3.03 0.71 -6.81
CA GLY A 185 4.43 0.96 -7.14
C GLY A 185 5.07 -0.27 -7.76
N THR A 186 6.17 -0.74 -7.16
CA THR A 186 6.90 -1.95 -7.60
C THR A 186 6.52 -3.22 -6.83
N LYS A 187 5.46 -3.20 -6.01
CA LYS A 187 5.02 -4.40 -5.28
C LYS A 187 4.58 -5.48 -6.26
N LEU A 188 5.11 -6.69 -6.08
CA LEU A 188 4.58 -7.88 -6.73
C LEU A 188 3.14 -8.12 -6.28
N TRP A 189 2.34 -8.70 -7.17
CA TRP A 189 0.96 -9.11 -6.90
C TRP A 189 0.82 -10.62 -7.07
N ILE A 190 -0.12 -11.21 -6.36
CA ILE A 190 -0.51 -12.62 -6.51
C ILE A 190 -1.74 -12.68 -7.40
N ASP A 191 -1.76 -13.56 -8.40
CA ASP A 191 -2.89 -13.68 -9.32
C ASP A 191 -4.07 -14.42 -8.67
N PHE A 192 -5.22 -13.75 -8.60
CA PHE A 192 -6.52 -14.27 -8.16
C PHE A 192 -7.61 -14.02 -9.21
N SER A 193 -7.21 -13.84 -10.47
CA SER A 193 -8.11 -13.71 -11.62
C SER A 193 -8.79 -15.03 -11.99
N GLU A 194 -9.79 -14.97 -12.87
CA GLU A 194 -10.71 -16.09 -13.16
C GLU A 194 -10.03 -17.40 -13.61
N ASN A 195 -8.86 -17.33 -14.25
CA ASN A 195 -8.11 -18.52 -14.69
C ASN A 195 -6.82 -18.77 -13.89
N CYS A 196 -6.69 -18.21 -12.68
CA CYS A 196 -5.54 -18.46 -11.81
C CYS A 196 -5.52 -19.90 -11.26
N ASN A 197 -4.34 -20.37 -10.86
CA ASN A 197 -4.22 -21.61 -10.08
C ASN A 197 -4.48 -21.31 -8.59
N PHE A 198 -5.75 -21.33 -8.18
CA PHE A 198 -6.18 -20.87 -6.85
C PHE A 198 -5.39 -21.51 -5.69
N GLU A 199 -5.10 -22.82 -5.75
CA GLU A 199 -4.35 -23.55 -4.71
C GLU A 199 -2.88 -23.09 -4.58
N GLU A 200 -2.27 -22.70 -5.70
CA GLU A 200 -0.92 -22.14 -5.72
C GLU A 200 -0.93 -20.70 -5.23
N SER A 201 -1.88 -19.88 -5.69
CA SER A 201 -2.05 -18.48 -5.28
C SER A 201 -2.36 -18.34 -3.78
N ILE A 202 -3.22 -19.19 -3.21
CA ILE A 202 -3.53 -19.19 -1.78
C ILE A 202 -2.33 -19.68 -0.94
N SER A 203 -1.58 -20.67 -1.45
CA SER A 203 -0.33 -21.12 -0.83
C SER A 203 0.74 -20.03 -0.80
N GLN A 204 0.91 -19.29 -1.91
CA GLN A 204 1.78 -18.12 -1.96
C GLN A 204 1.32 -17.02 -0.99
N LEU A 205 0.03 -16.71 -0.95
CA LEU A 205 -0.53 -15.70 -0.06
C LEU A 205 -0.32 -16.05 1.42
N ILE A 206 -0.60 -17.29 1.83
CA ILE A 206 -0.35 -17.76 3.19
C ILE A 206 1.14 -17.65 3.55
N LYS A 207 2.04 -18.01 2.62
CA LYS A 207 3.49 -17.89 2.80
C LYS A 207 3.94 -16.43 2.97
N GLU A 208 3.44 -15.52 2.13
CA GLU A 208 3.77 -14.10 2.23
C GLU A 208 3.22 -13.45 3.51
N ILE A 209 2.00 -13.78 3.92
CA ILE A 209 1.44 -13.32 5.20
C ILE A 209 2.31 -13.80 6.35
N LYS A 210 2.59 -15.10 6.44
CA LYS A 210 3.39 -15.68 7.54
C LYS A 210 4.84 -15.18 7.56
N GLY A 211 5.41 -14.84 6.40
CA GLY A 211 6.74 -14.24 6.30
C GLY A 211 6.81 -12.76 6.70
N ARG A 212 5.68 -12.04 6.70
CA ARG A 212 5.58 -10.61 7.05
C ARG A 212 4.93 -10.35 8.42
N MET A 213 4.17 -11.30 8.96
CA MET A 213 3.62 -11.17 10.31
C MET A 213 4.73 -11.23 11.36
N PRO A 214 4.69 -10.38 12.40
CA PRO A 214 5.62 -10.50 13.51
C PRO A 214 5.39 -11.84 14.20
N VAL A 215 6.46 -12.63 14.34
CA VAL A 215 6.41 -13.93 15.01
C VAL A 215 5.98 -13.70 16.46
N GLU A 216 4.84 -14.26 16.86
CA GLU A 216 4.55 -14.50 18.27
C GLU A 216 5.56 -15.55 18.73
N ASN A 217 6.64 -15.09 19.38
CA ASN A 217 7.74 -15.92 19.86
C ASN A 217 7.28 -16.78 21.03
N ASP A 218 6.59 -17.89 20.73
CA ASP A 218 6.69 -19.07 21.57
C ASP A 218 8.13 -19.62 21.47
N VAL A 219 8.72 -19.83 22.64
CA VAL A 219 10.14 -20.13 22.80
C VAL A 219 10.41 -21.59 22.44
N ILE A 220 11.44 -21.86 21.62
CA ILE A 220 12.54 -22.86 21.86
C ILE A 220 13.28 -23.29 20.56
N SER A 221 14.61 -23.09 20.61
CA SER A 221 15.72 -23.82 19.94
C SER A 221 15.88 -23.89 18.42
N ALA A 222 17.08 -23.46 17.99
CA ALA A 222 17.65 -23.63 16.67
C ALA A 222 18.28 -25.01 16.43
N VAL A 223 18.39 -25.43 15.16
CA VAL A 223 19.44 -26.35 14.66
C VAL A 223 19.86 -25.93 13.25
N SER A 224 21.14 -25.60 13.05
CA SER A 224 21.75 -25.26 11.75
C SER A 224 22.02 -26.48 10.87
N ARG A 225 21.99 -26.33 9.53
CA ARG A 225 22.81 -27.10 8.56
C ARG A 225 23.15 -26.23 7.34
N ASN A 226 24.35 -26.45 6.77
CA ASN A 226 24.91 -25.71 5.63
C ASN A 226 24.77 -26.49 4.29
N ASP A 227 24.65 -25.74 3.17
CA ASP A 227 25.22 -25.90 1.79
C ASP A 227 25.35 -27.29 1.08
N PRO A 228 25.49 -27.40 -0.28
CA PRO A 228 26.13 -26.45 -1.22
C PRO A 228 25.45 -26.16 -2.59
N GLN A 229 26.11 -25.31 -3.40
CA GLN A 229 25.69 -24.71 -4.69
C GLN A 229 25.61 -25.62 -5.94
N THR A 230 24.78 -25.20 -6.93
CA THR A 230 24.99 -25.11 -8.42
C THR A 230 23.69 -24.59 -9.11
N GLY A 231 23.65 -23.98 -10.31
CA GLY A 231 24.69 -23.25 -11.07
C GLY A 231 24.59 -23.35 -12.62
N GLY A 232 24.02 -22.35 -13.34
CA GLY A 232 24.19 -22.21 -14.81
C GLY A 232 23.15 -21.42 -15.65
N SER A 233 23.51 -20.21 -16.13
CA SER A 233 23.09 -19.50 -17.38
C SER A 233 21.58 -19.19 -17.67
N ASN A 234 21.17 -18.10 -18.36
CA ASN A 234 21.91 -17.17 -19.23
C ASN A 234 21.24 -15.77 -19.44
N THR A 235 22.03 -14.79 -19.92
CA THR A 235 21.69 -13.49 -20.56
C THR A 235 20.89 -12.40 -19.82
N GLY A 236 21.60 -11.35 -19.38
CA GLY A 236 21.11 -10.03 -18.95
C GLY A 236 22.29 -9.02 -18.88
N PRO A 237 22.07 -7.69 -18.84
CA PRO A 237 23.16 -6.70 -18.88
C PRO A 237 24.10 -6.82 -17.66
N ALA A 238 25.37 -6.48 -17.86
CA ALA A 238 26.50 -6.79 -16.98
C ALA A 238 26.38 -6.27 -15.53
N LEU A 239 25.46 -5.34 -15.25
CA LEU A 239 25.19 -4.86 -13.90
C LEU A 239 24.33 -5.81 -13.07
N ILE A 240 23.37 -6.54 -13.68
CA ILE A 240 22.44 -7.41 -12.95
C ILE A 240 23.18 -8.63 -12.35
N THR A 241 24.33 -8.98 -12.91
CA THR A 241 25.20 -10.06 -12.41
C THR A 241 26.11 -9.65 -11.25
N TRP A 242 26.11 -8.38 -10.82
CA TRP A 242 26.96 -7.93 -9.70
C TRP A 242 26.45 -8.44 -8.36
N THR A 243 27.35 -9.04 -7.60
CA THR A 243 27.15 -9.41 -6.20
C THR A 243 27.24 -8.17 -5.28
N LYS A 244 26.90 -8.35 -3.99
CA LYS A 244 27.08 -7.31 -2.97
C LYS A 244 28.55 -6.88 -2.84
N GLU A 245 29.50 -7.80 -3.04
CA GLU A 245 30.94 -7.52 -3.04
C GLU A 245 31.37 -6.66 -4.24
N ASP A 246 30.76 -6.87 -5.40
CA ASP A 246 31.03 -6.09 -6.62
C ASP A 246 30.47 -4.66 -6.48
N VAL A 247 29.23 -4.51 -6.01
CA VAL A 247 28.63 -3.20 -5.69
C VAL A 247 29.49 -2.45 -4.66
N ARG A 248 29.95 -3.13 -3.62
CA ARG A 248 30.83 -2.56 -2.60
C ARG A 248 32.18 -2.11 -3.16
N SER A 249 32.72 -2.85 -4.14
CA SER A 249 33.98 -2.51 -4.80
C SER A 249 33.80 -1.30 -5.73
N TRP A 250 32.74 -1.28 -6.53
CA TRP A 250 32.37 -0.15 -7.40
C TRP A 250 32.15 1.16 -6.63
N LEU A 251 31.52 1.10 -5.44
CA LEU A 251 31.36 2.27 -4.57
C LEU A 251 32.72 2.85 -4.13
N LYS A 252 33.68 2.00 -3.75
CA LYS A 252 35.05 2.43 -3.41
C LYS A 252 35.78 3.04 -4.60
N GLU A 253 35.72 2.39 -5.76
CA GLU A 253 36.38 2.85 -6.99
C GLU A 253 35.86 4.22 -7.47
N ASN A 254 34.62 4.56 -7.17
CA ASN A 254 34.04 5.86 -7.47
C ASN A 254 34.09 6.85 -6.29
N GLY A 255 34.79 6.53 -5.19
CA GLY A 255 35.01 7.42 -4.04
C GLY A 255 33.77 7.70 -3.20
N LEU A 256 32.88 6.70 -3.06
CA LEU A 256 31.60 6.76 -2.36
C LEU A 256 31.63 6.00 -1.02
N ASP A 257 32.79 5.97 -0.35
CA ASP A 257 33.02 5.16 0.84
C ASP A 257 32.03 5.42 1.99
N PHE A 258 31.51 6.64 2.09
CA PHE A 258 30.55 7.06 3.12
C PHE A 258 29.22 6.28 3.06
N CYS A 259 28.78 5.84 1.87
CA CYS A 259 27.50 5.14 1.72
C CYS A 259 27.62 3.61 1.71
N ILE A 260 28.84 3.03 1.81
CA ILE A 260 29.04 1.57 1.78
C ILE A 260 28.19 0.83 2.82
N ASN A 261 28.03 1.39 4.02
CA ASN A 261 27.22 0.76 5.07
C ASN A 261 25.71 0.84 4.79
N VAL A 262 25.25 1.86 4.06
CA VAL A 262 23.85 2.01 3.62
C VAL A 262 23.55 1.04 2.48
N PHE A 263 24.56 0.78 1.64
CA PHE A 263 24.50 -0.11 0.49
C PHE A 263 24.92 -1.56 0.81
N SER A 264 25.03 -1.97 2.08
CA SER A 264 25.47 -3.33 2.45
C SER A 264 24.56 -4.43 1.90
N GLU A 265 23.27 -4.15 1.75
CA GLU A 265 22.27 -5.06 1.21
C GLU A 265 22.03 -4.89 -0.31
N TYR A 266 22.72 -3.95 -0.96
CA TYR A 266 22.50 -3.65 -2.38
C TYR A 266 23.32 -4.60 -3.27
N ASP A 267 22.61 -5.29 -4.15
CA ASP A 267 23.20 -6.06 -5.25
C ASP A 267 23.09 -5.31 -6.59
N GLY A 268 23.63 -5.90 -7.64
CA GLY A 268 23.59 -5.35 -9.00
C GLY A 268 22.19 -5.06 -9.52
N SER A 269 21.19 -5.84 -9.09
CA SER A 269 19.80 -5.62 -9.48
C SER A 269 19.25 -4.32 -8.87
N LEU A 270 19.57 -4.04 -7.60
CA LEU A 270 19.15 -2.82 -6.91
C LEU A 270 19.87 -1.57 -7.44
N VAL A 271 21.15 -1.68 -7.80
CA VAL A 271 21.90 -0.59 -8.48
C VAL A 271 21.29 -0.30 -9.85
N TYR A 272 20.94 -1.33 -10.64
CA TYR A 272 20.24 -1.17 -11.91
C TYR A 272 18.84 -0.54 -11.77
N GLN A 273 18.07 -0.88 -10.71
CA GLN A 273 16.80 -0.20 -10.46
C GLN A 273 16.99 1.27 -10.05
N LEU A 274 18.04 1.63 -9.29
CA LEU A 274 18.38 3.04 -9.01
C LEU A 274 18.69 3.82 -10.31
N GLN A 275 19.42 3.19 -11.24
CA GLN A 275 19.72 3.76 -12.56
C GLN A 275 18.46 3.97 -13.41
N ARG A 276 17.50 3.04 -13.36
CA ARG A 276 16.17 3.21 -13.99
C ARG A 276 15.34 4.29 -13.31
N LEU A 277 15.33 4.34 -11.99
CA LEU A 277 14.60 5.34 -11.20
C LEU A 277 15.06 6.76 -11.54
N ARG A 278 16.37 6.96 -11.77
CA ARG A 278 16.92 8.23 -12.28
C ARG A 278 16.34 8.63 -13.64
N LYS A 279 16.11 7.68 -14.56
CA LYS A 279 15.57 7.93 -15.91
C LYS A 279 14.05 8.11 -15.91
N GLU A 280 13.32 7.33 -15.11
CA GLU A 280 11.85 7.29 -15.09
C GLU A 280 11.24 8.31 -14.11
N ALA A 281 11.92 8.66 -13.01
CA ALA A 281 11.43 9.57 -11.97
C ALA A 281 12.57 10.36 -11.27
N PRO A 282 13.27 11.27 -11.98
CA PRO A 282 14.47 11.94 -11.49
C PRO A 282 14.27 12.72 -10.17
N ASP A 283 13.17 13.46 -10.01
CA ASP A 283 12.89 14.21 -8.77
C ASP A 283 12.74 13.28 -7.56
N PHE A 284 12.12 12.11 -7.73
CA PHE A 284 11.99 11.13 -6.66
C PHE A 284 13.36 10.50 -6.33
N PHE A 285 14.13 10.14 -7.36
CA PHE A 285 15.50 9.62 -7.22
C PHE A 285 16.41 10.56 -6.41
N TYR A 286 16.50 11.84 -6.78
CA TYR A 286 17.35 12.81 -6.07
C TYR A 286 16.88 13.10 -4.64
N ASN A 287 15.56 13.09 -4.40
CA ASN A 287 15.02 13.26 -3.04
C ASN A 287 15.27 12.05 -2.14
N SER A 288 15.15 10.81 -2.67
CA SER A 288 15.44 9.60 -1.90
C SER A 288 16.93 9.41 -1.63
N LEU A 289 17.84 9.81 -2.53
CA LEU A 289 19.27 9.88 -2.21
C LEU A 289 19.52 10.73 -0.95
N ARG A 290 18.93 11.91 -0.91
CA ARG A 290 19.13 12.88 0.17
C ARG A 290 18.47 12.49 1.49
N ARG A 291 17.26 11.91 1.44
CA ARG A 291 16.45 11.62 2.64
C ARG A 291 16.64 10.20 3.18
N ASP A 292 16.76 9.22 2.29
CA ASP A 292 16.67 7.80 2.63
C ASP A 292 18.04 7.10 2.56
N LEU A 293 18.97 7.61 1.73
CA LEU A 293 20.32 7.04 1.55
C LEU A 293 21.46 7.89 2.15
N GLY A 294 21.13 8.97 2.87
CA GLY A 294 22.09 9.76 3.67
C GLY A 294 23.00 10.71 2.89
N PHE A 295 22.75 10.94 1.60
CA PHE A 295 23.54 11.87 0.79
C PHE A 295 23.33 13.30 1.29
N SER A 296 24.36 13.85 1.91
CA SER A 296 24.30 15.11 2.67
C SER A 296 24.59 16.33 1.80
N THR A 297 25.48 16.18 0.80
CA THR A 297 25.87 17.27 -0.10
C THR A 297 25.48 17.02 -1.56
N LEU A 298 25.31 18.10 -2.31
CA LEU A 298 25.04 18.02 -3.75
C LEU A 298 26.21 17.39 -4.53
N ALA A 299 27.44 17.53 -4.03
CA ALA A 299 28.63 16.93 -4.64
C ALA A 299 28.55 15.39 -4.62
N GLU A 300 28.19 14.79 -3.48
CA GLU A 300 27.98 13.35 -3.33
C GLU A 300 26.90 12.83 -4.29
N ILE A 301 25.78 13.55 -4.41
CA ILE A 301 24.65 13.20 -5.29
C ILE A 301 25.09 13.20 -6.76
N LEU A 302 25.83 14.23 -7.19
CA LEU A 302 26.34 14.33 -8.56
C LEU A 302 27.42 13.28 -8.85
N GLN A 303 28.27 12.97 -7.87
CA GLN A 303 29.28 11.92 -7.97
C GLN A 303 28.64 10.53 -8.10
N PHE A 304 27.59 10.24 -7.34
CA PHE A 304 26.82 9.00 -7.43
C PHE A 304 26.04 8.89 -8.75
N SER A 305 25.38 9.97 -9.20
CA SER A 305 24.72 10.00 -10.52
C SER A 305 25.74 9.75 -11.64
N LYS A 306 26.92 10.38 -11.58
CA LYS A 306 27.99 10.16 -12.56
C LYS A 306 28.54 8.73 -12.51
N ALA A 307 28.61 8.10 -11.34
CA ALA A 307 28.97 6.70 -11.22
C ALA A 307 27.92 5.79 -11.88
N LEU A 308 26.63 6.05 -11.65
CA LEU A 308 25.48 5.35 -12.29
C LEU A 308 25.31 5.66 -13.80
N GLU A 309 26.02 6.65 -14.33
CA GLU A 309 26.12 6.93 -15.77
C GLU A 309 27.17 6.07 -16.47
N LYS A 310 28.20 5.60 -15.74
CA LYS A 310 29.23 4.70 -16.27
C LYS A 310 28.82 3.23 -16.27
N THR A 311 27.65 2.92 -15.70
CA THR A 311 27.09 1.57 -15.55
C THR A 311 25.94 1.30 -16.54
N ASP A 312 25.73 2.18 -17.52
CA ASP A 312 24.84 1.99 -18.68
C ASP A 312 25.53 1.15 -19.77
#